data_AF-A0A920UP24-F1
#
_entry.id   AF-A0A920UP24-F1
#
_cell.length_a   1.000
_cell.length_b   1.000
_cell.length_c   1.000
_cell.angle_alpha   90.00
_cell.angle_beta   90.00
_cell.angle_gamma   90.00
#
_symmetry.space_group_name_H-M   'P 1'
#
loop_
_entity.id
_entity.type
_entity.pdbx_description
1 polymer ?
#
loop_
_entity_poly.entity_id
_entity_poly.type
_entity_poly.pdbx_seq_one_letter_code
_entity_poly.pdbx_strand_id
1 'polypeptide(L)'
;MVPFQMVVYLPEEDRYEEISKVNDTMKTGSISGTQVRDDYLSIGKSLPTWFTRPEVSQILEQSFPPMHQQGVCLWFTGLSGAGKTATQI
;
A
#
# COMPACT_ATOMS: atom_id res chain seq x y z
N MET A 1 19.34 -0.02 26.00
CA MET A 1 18.52 -0.32 24.80
C MET A 1 17.07 -0.38 25.23
N VAL A 2 16.15 0.32 24.55
CA VAL A 2 14.71 0.35 24.90
C VAL A 2 13.96 -0.60 23.96
N PRO A 3 13.14 -1.54 24.46
CA PRO A 3 12.39 -2.46 23.60
C PRO A 3 11.29 -1.71 22.85
N PHE A 4 11.11 -2.04 21.58
CA PHE A 4 10.02 -1.52 20.74
C PHE A 4 8.85 -2.50 20.76
N GLN A 5 7.63 -1.99 20.93
CA GLN A 5 6.39 -2.75 20.79
C GLN A 5 5.54 -2.18 19.66
N MET A 6 4.74 -3.05 19.03
CA MET A 6 3.82 -2.62 17.98
C MET A 6 2.79 -1.64 18.56
N VAL A 7 2.57 -0.55 17.84
CA VAL A 7 1.58 0.48 18.17
C VAL A 7 0.39 0.34 17.23
N VAL A 8 -0.82 0.45 17.77
CA VAL A 8 -2.08 0.38 17.04
C VAL A 8 -2.89 1.66 17.25
N TYR A 9 -3.77 1.98 16.31
CA TYR A 9 -4.68 3.11 16.43
C TYR A 9 -5.98 2.67 17.12
N LEU A 10 -6.53 3.48 18.02
CA LEU A 10 -7.80 3.25 18.70
C LEU A 10 -8.84 4.24 18.15
N PRO A 11 -9.73 3.82 17.23
CA PRO A 11 -10.64 4.74 16.55
C PRO A 11 -11.66 5.42 17.47
N GLU A 12 -12.01 4.79 18.60
CA GLU A 12 -12.97 5.34 19.56
C GLU A 12 -12.35 6.43 20.45
N GLU A 13 -11.02 6.44 20.61
CA GLU A 13 -10.27 7.40 21.43
C GLU A 13 -9.43 8.39 20.62
N ASP A 14 -9.32 8.21 19.30
CA ASP A 14 -8.45 8.97 18.39
C ASP A 14 -6.99 9.05 18.89
N ARG A 15 -6.46 7.94 19.41
CA ARG A 15 -5.11 7.85 19.98
C ARG A 15 -4.40 6.58 19.49
N TYR A 16 -3.08 6.60 19.57
CA TYR A 16 -2.25 5.41 19.40
C TYR A 16 -1.83 4.83 20.76
N GLU A 17 -1.80 3.50 20.85
CA GLU A 17 -1.39 2.78 22.05
C GLU A 17 -0.57 1.54 21.71
N GLU A 18 0.29 1.10 22.62
CA GLU A 18 1.01 -0.16 22.48
C GLU A 18 0.05 -1.34 22.54
N ILE A 19 0.24 -2.33 21.67
CA ILE A 19 -0.62 -3.51 21.60
C ILE A 19 -0.70 -4.28 22.93
N SER A 20 0.33 -4.18 23.78
CA SER A 20 0.35 -4.83 25.10
C SER A 20 -0.59 -4.19 26.13
N LYS A 21 -1.01 -2.94 25.92
CA LYS A 21 -1.90 -2.17 26.79
C LYS A 21 -3.34 -2.15 26.29
N VAL A 22 -3.59 -2.74 25.12
CA VAL A 22 -4.93 -2.82 24.53
C VAL A 22 -5.63 -4.07 25.03
N ASN A 23 -6.89 -3.90 25.45
CA ASN A 23 -7.75 -5.02 25.84
C ASN A 23 -8.43 -5.63 24.60
N ASP A 24 -8.72 -6.93 24.62
CA ASP A 24 -9.37 -7.64 23.50
C ASP A 24 -10.76 -7.09 23.13
N THR A 25 -11.38 -6.30 24.01
CA THR A 25 -12.69 -5.67 23.78
C THR A 25 -12.59 -4.35 23.01
N MET A 26 -11.40 -3.75 22.90
CA MET A 26 -11.21 -2.47 22.22
C MET A 26 -11.04 -2.67 20.72
N LYS A 27 -11.71 -1.83 19.92
CA LYS A 27 -11.48 -1.81 18.46
C LYS A 27 -10.13 -1.19 18.17
N THR A 28 -9.34 -1.87 17.34
CA THR A 28 -8.04 -1.40 16.88
C THR A 28 -8.03 -1.22 15.37
N GLY A 29 -7.32 -0.19 14.93
CA GLY A 29 -6.96 0.06 13.54
C GLY A 29 -5.46 -0.21 13.34
N SER A 30 -5.14 -1.09 12.40
CA SER A 30 -3.79 -1.26 11.89
C SER A 30 -3.85 -1.50 10.39
N ILE A 31 -2.90 -0.93 9.64
CA ILE A 31 -2.74 -1.18 8.20
C ILE A 31 -1.34 -1.73 8.00
N SER A 32 -1.24 -2.93 7.44
CA SER A 32 0.03 -3.53 7.09
C SER A 32 0.63 -2.87 5.84
N GLY A 33 1.94 -2.98 5.65
CA GLY A 33 2.60 -2.48 4.44
C GLY A 33 2.08 -3.13 3.15
N THR A 34 1.60 -4.38 3.21
CA THR A 34 0.96 -5.04 2.06
C THR A 34 -0.37 -4.39 1.73
N GLN A 35 -1.21 -4.14 2.74
CA GLN A 35 -2.48 -3.42 2.52
C GLN A 35 -2.24 -2.01 1.97
N VAL A 36 -1.24 -1.28 2.47
CA VAL A 36 -0.86 0.05 1.92
C VAL A 36 -0.59 -0.03 0.42
N ARG A 37 0.14 -1.04 -0.05
CA ARG A 37 0.46 -1.19 -1.47
C ARG A 37 -0.75 -1.65 -2.26
N ASP A 38 -1.40 -2.73 -1.82
CA ASP A 38 -2.37 -3.45 -2.63
C ASP A 38 -3.76 -2.82 -2.53
N ASP A 39 -4.23 -2.52 -1.32
CA ASP A 39 -5.60 -2.04 -1.07
C ASP A 39 -5.73 -0.51 -1.19
N TYR A 40 -4.61 0.22 -1.23
CA TYR A 40 -4.58 1.68 -1.31
C TYR A 40 -3.83 2.18 -2.54
N LEU A 41 -2.50 2.15 -2.55
CA LEU A 41 -1.69 2.81 -3.57
C LEU A 41 -1.89 2.21 -4.98
N SER A 42 -1.92 0.88 -5.11
CA SER A 42 -2.05 0.20 -6.41
C SER A 42 -3.38 0.48 -7.12
N ILE A 43 -4.44 0.75 -6.36
CA ILE A 43 -5.77 1.08 -6.88
C ILE A 43 -6.04 2.59 -6.91
N GLY A 44 -5.11 3.42 -6.43
CA GLY A 44 -5.25 4.88 -6.37
C GLY A 44 -6.19 5.39 -5.29
N LYS A 45 -6.31 4.66 -4.18
CA LYS A 45 -7.08 5.08 -3.02
C LYS A 45 -6.14 5.71 -1.98
N SER A 46 -6.49 6.90 -1.50
CA SER A 46 -5.70 7.59 -0.49
C SER A 46 -5.67 6.88 0.85
N LEU A 47 -4.53 6.99 1.54
CA LEU A 47 -4.36 6.41 2.86
C LEU A 47 -5.20 7.16 3.90
N PRO A 48 -5.75 6.47 4.92
CA PRO A 48 -6.50 7.13 5.97
C PRO A 48 -5.64 8.13 6.73
N THR A 49 -6.22 9.26 7.12
CA THR A 49 -5.52 10.35 7.83
C THR A 49 -4.98 9.95 9.21
N TRP A 50 -5.63 8.98 9.85
CA TRP A 50 -5.12 8.37 11.08
C TRP A 50 -3.95 7.43 10.83
N PHE A 51 -3.68 6.99 9.60
CA PHE A 51 -2.53 6.15 9.30
C PHE A 51 -1.30 6.99 8.94
N THR A 52 -1.51 8.03 8.13
CA THR A 52 -0.45 8.95 7.74
C THR A 52 -1.01 10.35 7.49
N ARG A 53 -0.14 11.35 7.59
CA ARG A 53 -0.54 12.74 7.30
C ARG A 53 -0.90 12.91 5.82
N PRO A 54 -1.86 13.78 5.48
CA PRO A 54 -2.29 13.99 4.10
C PRO A 54 -1.13 14.33 3.15
N GLU A 55 -0.17 15.14 3.59
CA GLU A 55 0.98 15.55 2.77
C GLU A 55 1.88 14.36 2.43
N VAL A 56 2.02 13.41 3.36
CA VAL A 56 2.79 12.19 3.14
C VAL A 56 2.03 11.22 2.22
N SER A 57 0.71 11.09 2.38
CA SER A 57 -0.12 10.28 1.47
C SER A 57 0.01 10.75 0.03
N GLN A 58 -0.06 12.07 -0.20
CA GLN A 58 0.07 12.66 -1.54
C GLN A 58 1.42 12.36 -2.19
N ILE A 59 2.53 12.45 -1.43
CA ILE A 59 3.86 12.10 -1.94
C ILE A 59 3.94 10.61 -2.28
N LEU A 60 3.35 9.74 -1.46
CA LEU A 60 3.32 8.30 -1.72
C LEU A 60 2.50 7.97 -2.97
N GLU A 61 1.34 8.59 -3.16
CA GLU A 61 0.50 8.41 -4.35
C GLU A 61 1.22 8.85 -5.64
N GLN A 62 2.00 9.94 -5.58
CA GLN A 62 2.82 10.39 -6.71
C GLN A 62 3.99 9.45 -7.00
N SER A 63 4.62 8.90 -5.96
CA SER A 63 5.78 8.01 -6.09
C SER A 63 5.40 6.59 -6.51
N PHE A 64 4.20 6.14 -6.11
CA PHE A 64 3.64 4.83 -6.39
C PHE A 64 2.30 4.99 -7.09
N PRO A 65 2.31 5.38 -8.38
CA PRO A 65 1.08 5.63 -9.12
C PRO A 65 0.24 4.35 -9.23
N PRO A 66 -1.09 4.47 -9.38
CA PRO A 66 -1.98 3.31 -9.51
C PRO A 66 -1.63 2.43 -10.72
N MET A 67 -1.96 1.14 -10.67
CA MET A 67 -1.62 0.17 -11.73
C MET A 67 -2.07 0.62 -13.13
N HIS A 68 -3.24 1.25 -13.23
CA HIS A 68 -3.78 1.73 -14.51
C HIS A 68 -3.02 2.95 -15.09
N GLN A 69 -2.10 3.54 -14.31
CA GLN A 69 -1.23 4.65 -14.70
C GLN A 69 0.24 4.21 -14.82
N GLN A 70 0.56 2.96 -14.48
CA GLN A 70 1.91 2.42 -14.59
C GLN A 70 2.18 1.95 -16.03
N GLY A 71 3.42 2.13 -16.48
CA GLY A 71 3.88 1.54 -17.72
C GLY A 71 4.04 0.03 -17.60
N VAL A 72 3.81 -0.70 -18.69
CA VAL A 72 4.05 -2.14 -18.77
C VAL A 72 5.01 -2.45 -19.92
N CYS A 73 5.85 -3.46 -19.75
CA CYS A 73 6.67 -4.02 -20.82
C CYS A 73 6.06 -5.35 -21.28
N LEU A 74 5.64 -5.41 -22.55
CA LEU A 74 5.19 -6.65 -23.18
C LEU A 74 6.38 -7.27 -23.92
N TRP A 75 6.85 -8.40 -23.43
CA TRP A 75 7.99 -9.11 -24.00
C TRP A 75 7.55 -10.33 -24.81
N PHE A 76 7.65 -10.23 -26.14
CA PHE A 76 7.31 -11.33 -27.05
C PHE A 76 8.55 -12.21 -27.33
N THR A 77 8.43 -13.52 -27.08
CA THR A 77 9.49 -14.51 -27.31
C THR A 77 8.99 -15.73 -28.11
N GLY A 78 9.90 -16.45 -28.76
CA GLY A 78 9.56 -17.56 -29.68
C GLY A 78 10.58 -17.76 -30.81
N LEU A 79 10.48 -18.88 -31.54
CA LEU A 79 11.39 -19.29 -32.62
C LEU A 79 11.42 -18.29 -33.80
N SER A 80 12.44 -18.39 -34.66
CA SER A 80 12.51 -17.60 -35.91
C SER A 80 11.27 -17.88 -36.77
N GLY A 81 10.65 -16.83 -37.32
CA GLY A 81 9.42 -16.94 -38.10
C GLY A 81 8.12 -17.06 -37.28
N ALA A 82 8.16 -17.10 -35.94
CA ALA A 82 6.96 -17.23 -35.09
C ALA A 82 6.08 -15.96 -34.99
N GLY A 83 6.21 -14.99 -35.90
CA GLY A 83 5.32 -13.82 -35.95
C GLY A 83 5.50 -12.75 -34.84
N LYS A 84 6.48 -12.89 -33.92
CA LYS A 84 6.73 -11.93 -32.82
C LYS A 84 6.69 -10.45 -33.23
N THR A 85 7.27 -10.11 -34.38
CA THR A 85 7.29 -8.73 -34.92
C THR A 85 5.94 -8.32 -35.49
N ALA A 86 5.21 -9.22 -36.17
CA ALA A 86 3.89 -8.94 -36.71
C ALA A 86 2.82 -8.77 -35.62
N THR A 87 3.00 -9.41 -34.46
CA THR A 87 2.13 -9.24 -33.28
C THR A 87 2.45 -7.95 -32.50
N GLN A 88 3.65 -7.38 -32.68
CA GLN A 88 4.08 -6.15 -31.99
C GLN A 88 3.70 -4.86 -32.74
N ILE A 89 3.49 -4.94 -34.06
CA ILE A 89 3.08 -3.80 -34.93
C ILE A 89 1.57 -3.73 -34.98
#